data_AF-A0A099ZUS6-F1
#
_entry.id   AF-A0A099ZUS6-F1
#
_cell.length_a   1.000
_cell.length_b   1.000
_cell.length_c   1.000
_cell.angle_alpha   90.00
_cell.angle_beta   90.00
_cell.angle_gamma   90.00
#
_symmetry.space_group_name_H-M   'P 1'
#
loop_
_entity.id
_entity.type
_entity.pdbx_description
1 polymer ?
#
loop_
_entity_poly.entity_id
_entity_poly.type
_entity_poly.pdbx_seq_one_letter_code
_entity_poly.pdbx_strand_id
1 'polypeptide(L)' 'DADTAHPRLKVSQDGKSVKDTGKITTVPRTEMRFDSHLFVLAKEGYTSGKRYWEVDVGEKKNWEVGI' A
#
# COMPACT_ATOMS: atom_id res chain seq x y z
N ASP A 1 0.81 5.22 1.25
CA ASP A 1 0.89 5.89 2.54
C ASP A 1 1.30 4.88 3.60
N ALA A 2 2.42 5.10 4.28
CA ALA A 2 2.92 4.14 5.27
C ALA A 2 2.01 4.03 6.51
N ASP A 3 1.21 5.07 6.76
CA ASP A 3 0.29 5.11 7.90
C ASP A 3 -0.97 4.27 7.68
N THR A 4 -1.28 3.94 6.42
CA THR A 4 -2.40 3.05 6.07
C THR A 4 -1.97 1.60 5.85
N ALA A 5 -0.68 1.38 5.59
CA ALA A 5 -0.13 0.09 5.21
C ALA A 5 -0.28 -0.97 6.30
N HIS A 6 -0.72 -2.17 5.92
CA HIS A 6 -0.71 -3.31 6.83
C HIS A 6 0.69 -3.57 7.41
N PRO A 7 0.85 -3.96 8.70
CA PRO A 7 2.17 -4.07 9.35
C PRO A 7 3.14 -5.11 8.76
N ARG A 8 2.66 -5.94 7.82
CA ARG A 8 3.45 -6.89 7.02
C ARG A 8 3.99 -6.29 5.71
N LEU A 9 3.45 -5.14 5.28
CA LEU A 9 3.87 -4.42 4.10
C LEU A 9 4.92 -3.37 4.44
N LYS A 10 5.93 -3.27 3.58
CA LYS A 10 6.95 -2.22 3.65
C LYS A 10 6.82 -1.31 2.44
N VAL A 11 6.55 -0.04 2.71
CA VAL A 11 6.55 1.03 1.70
C VAL A 11 7.97 1.56 1.55
N SER A 12 8.42 1.80 0.32
CA SER A 12 9.71 2.43 0.05
C SER A 12 9.74 3.88 0.55
N GLN A 13 10.95 4.41 0.77
CA GLN A 13 11.13 5.78 1.26
C GLN A 13 10.54 6.83 0.31
N ASP A 14 10.60 6.60 -0.99
CA ASP A 14 10.01 7.46 -2.02
C ASP A 14 8.49 7.27 -2.19
N GLY A 15 7.89 6.30 -1.48
CA GLY A 15 6.47 6.00 -1.54
C GLY A 15 5.98 5.33 -2.83
N LYS A 16 6.88 4.89 -3.72
CA LYS A 16 6.53 4.34 -5.05
C LYS A 16 6.50 2.83 -5.13
N SER A 17 6.92 2.13 -4.08
CA SER A 17 6.97 0.67 -4.07
C SER A 17 6.46 0.11 -2.76
N VAL A 18 5.82 -1.05 -2.85
CA VAL A 18 5.38 -1.82 -1.71
C VAL A 18 5.93 -3.24 -1.82
N LYS A 19 6.40 -3.77 -0.68
CA LYS A 19 6.88 -5.15 -0.57
C LYS A 19 6.18 -5.84 0.58
N ASP A 20 5.62 -7.01 0.30
CA ASP A 20 5.24 -7.95 1.35
C ASP A 20 6.52 -8.55 1.98
N THR A 21 6.70 -8.34 3.28
CA THR A 21 7.86 -8.83 4.03
C THR A 21 7.70 -10.25 4.58
N GLY A 22 6.50 -10.83 4.48
CA GLY A 22 6.18 -12.15 5.02
C GLY A 22 5.98 -12.19 6.54
N LYS A 23 6.26 -11.10 7.27
CA LYS A 23 6.18 -11.04 8.74
C LYS A 23 5.46 -9.78 9.19
N ILE A 24 4.57 -9.92 10.18
CA ILE A 24 3.94 -8.78 10.84
C ILE A 24 4.98 -8.13 11.75
N THR A 25 5.18 -6.82 11.61
CA THR A 25 6.13 -6.04 12.43
C THR A 25 5.41 -5.02 13.30
N THR A 26 6.02 -4.63 14.41
CA THR A 26 5.48 -3.57 15.26
C THR A 26 5.68 -2.21 14.59
N VAL A 27 4.58 -1.49 14.36
CA VAL A 27 4.55 -0.16 13.74
C VAL A 27 3.70 0.79 14.60
N PRO A 28 3.86 2.11 14.48
CA PRO A 28 3.00 3.06 15.16
C PRO A 28 1.53 2.82 14.84
N ARG A 29 0.69 2.81 15.87
CA ARG A 29 -0.76 2.64 15.71
C ARG A 29 -1.35 3.93 15.11
N THR A 30 -2.19 3.75 14.10
CA THR A 30 -2.91 4.82 13.41
C THR A 30 -4.33 4.33 13.13
N GLU A 31 -5.32 5.21 13.16
CA GLU A 31 -6.72 4.83 12.89
C GLU A 31 -6.95 4.41 11.43
N MET A 32 -6.06 4.84 10.54
CA MET A 32 -6.15 4.59 9.10
C MET A 32 -5.48 3.27 8.66
N ARG A 33 -4.87 2.52 9.59
CA ARG A 33 -4.11 1.32 9.25
C ARG A 33 -5.02 0.14 8.93
N PHE A 34 -4.70 -0.57 7.85
CA PHE A 34 -5.27 -1.89 7.61
C PHE A 34 -4.58 -2.95 8.48
N ASP A 35 -5.21 -3.35 9.59
CA ASP A 35 -4.65 -4.43 10.44
C ASP A 35 -5.10 -5.84 10.01
N SER A 36 -6.18 -5.95 9.24
CA SER A 36 -6.79 -7.23 8.85
C SER A 36 -6.55 -7.65 7.39
N HIS A 37 -6.31 -6.70 6.50
CA HIS A 37 -6.15 -6.93 5.06
C HIS A 37 -4.77 -6.44 4.60
N LEU A 38 -4.13 -7.14 3.66
CA LEU A 38 -2.80 -6.79 3.13
C LEU A 38 -2.87 -5.63 2.12
N PHE A 39 -3.39 -4.49 2.57
CA PHE A 39 -3.60 -3.29 1.75
C PHE A 39 -2.79 -2.09 2.23
N VAL A 40 -2.69 -1.12 1.34
CA VAL A 40 -2.09 0.20 1.56
C VAL A 40 -2.75 1.19 0.59
N LEU A 41 -3.04 2.40 1.05
CA LEU A 41 -3.62 3.46 0.22
C LEU A 41 -2.56 4.37 -0.38
N ALA A 42 -2.91 5.07 -1.46
CA ALA A 42 -2.16 6.25 -1.90
C ALA A 42 -2.23 7.37 -0.84
N LYS A 43 -1.31 8.35 -0.90
CA LYS A 43 -1.35 9.52 -0.01
C LYS A 43 -2.47 10.50 -0.35
N GLU A 44 -2.80 10.60 -1.62
CA GLU A 44 -3.79 11.54 -2.14
C GLU A 44 -4.95 10.78 -2.76
N GLY A 45 -6.17 11.17 -2.39
CA GLY A 45 -7.39 10.74 -3.05
C GLY A 45 -7.81 11.73 -4.14
N TYR A 46 -8.72 11.31 -5.01
CA TYR A 46 -9.29 12.14 -6.06
C TYR A 46 -10.81 12.25 -5.89
N THR A 47 -11.35 13.46 -6.04
CA THR A 47 -12.81 13.70 -5.96
C THR A 47 -13.46 13.96 -7.32
N SER A 48 -12.66 14.23 -8.35
CA SER A 48 -13.13 14.50 -9.72
C SER A 48 -11.99 14.38 -10.75
N GLY A 49 -12.35 14.38 -12.04
CA GLY A 49 -11.41 14.35 -13.16
C GLY A 49 -11.04 12.94 -13.64
N LYS A 50 -10.17 12.86 -14.66
CA LYS A 50 -9.62 11.61 -15.20
C LYS A 50 -8.18 11.44 -14.74
N ARG A 51 -7.85 10.29 -14.17
CA ARG A 51 -6.51 9.95 -13.66
C ARG A 51 -6.06 8.62 -14.26
N TYR A 52 -4.76 8.47 -14.40
CA TYR A 52 -4.12 7.27 -14.92
C TYR A 52 -2.83 7.02 -14.12
N TRP A 53 -2.56 5.76 -13.83
CA TRP A 53 -1.32 5.30 -13.22
C TRP A 53 -0.98 3.92 -13.75
N GLU A 54 0.31 3.61 -13.73
CA GLU A 54 0.85 2.30 -14.07
C GLU A 54 1.47 1.68 -12.83
N VAL A 55 1.42 0.35 -12.74
CA VAL A 55 2.07 -0.41 -11.68
C VAL A 55 2.88 -1.51 -12.32
N ASP A 56 4.19 -1.52 -12.04
CA ASP A 56 5.03 -2.66 -12.40
C ASP A 56 4.86 -3.78 -11.37
N VAL A 57 4.28 -4.89 -11.82
CA VAL A 57 4.06 -6.08 -11.00
C VAL A 57 5.15 -7.14 -11.20
N GLY A 58 6.01 -6.99 -12.22
CA GLY A 58 6.99 -8.00 -12.63
C GLY A 58 6.37 -9.39 -12.77
N GLU A 59 7.03 -10.41 -12.21
CA GLU A 59 6.59 -11.81 -12.24
C GLU A 59 5.71 -12.21 -11.04
N LYS A 60 5.11 -11.24 -10.32
CA LYS A 60 4.29 -11.55 -9.14
C LYS A 60 3.06 -12.35 -9.53
N LYS A 61 2.84 -13.47 -8.82
CA LYS A 61 1.68 -14.35 -9.01
C LYS A 61 0.38 -13.80 -8.41
N ASN A 62 0.48 -13.03 -7.32
CA ASN A 62 -0.66 -12.48 -6.60
C ASN A 62 -0.42 -10.99 -6.33
N TRP A 63 -1.39 -10.15 -6.70
CA TRP A 63 -1.40 -8.71 -6.45
C TRP A 63 -2.81 -8.16 -6.69
N GLU A 64 -3.13 -7.06 -6.02
CA GLU A 64 -4.39 -6.33 -6.18
C GLU A 64 -4.09 -4.84 -6.28
N VAL A 65 -4.75 -4.16 -7.23
CA VAL A 65 -4.63 -2.71 -7.47
C VAL A 65 -6.01 -2.20 -7.87
N GLY A 66 -6.41 -1.06 -7.30
CA GLY A 66 -7.71 -0.46 -7.58
C GLY A 66 -7.92 0.87 -6.86
N ILE A 67 -9.17 1.32 -6.86
CA ILE A 67 -9.72 2.43 -6.07
C ILE A 67 -10.84 1.88 -5.20
#